data_AF-A0A1F7QSS2-F1
#
_entry.id   AF-A0A1F7QSS2-F1
#
_cell.length_a   1.000
_cell.length_b   1.000
_cell.length_c   1.000
_cell.angle_alpha   90.00
_cell.angle_beta   90.00
_cell.angle_gamma   90.00
#
_symmetry.space_group_name_H-M   'P 1'
#
loop_
_entity.id
_entity.type
_entity.pdbx_description
1 polymer ?
#
loop_
_entity_poly.entity_id
_entity_poly.type
_entity_poly.pdbx_seq_one_letter_code
_entity_poly.pdbx_strand_id
1 'polypeptide(L)'
;MPYIKKDDRPPIDELLAPLISHLKGLPTEQQDGALNYAVTRILKELYEPKYFNYNRAMGVLSSIQAEWYRRDVGPYEDRKIAENGDV
;
A
#
# COMPACT_ATOMS: atom_id res chain seq x y z
N MET A 1 -5.20 -7.09 5.35
CA MET A 1 -6.57 -7.31 4.83
C MET A 1 -7.27 -8.56 5.41
N PRO A 2 -7.93 -8.46 6.57
CA PRO A 2 -8.70 -9.57 7.16
C PRO A 2 -9.96 -9.94 6.35
N TYR A 3 -10.40 -9.06 5.46
CA TYR A 3 -11.61 -9.20 4.65
C TYR A 3 -11.39 -9.86 3.27
N ILE A 4 -10.13 -10.13 2.87
CA ILE A 4 -9.82 -10.92 1.68
C ILE A 4 -9.59 -12.37 2.12
N LYS A 5 -10.31 -13.33 1.55
CA LYS A 5 -10.15 -14.76 1.88
C LYS A 5 -8.72 -15.19 1.57
N LYS A 6 -8.19 -16.14 2.34
CA LYS A 6 -6.80 -16.60 2.16
C LYS A 6 -6.57 -17.16 0.76
N ASP A 7 -7.56 -17.85 0.20
CA ASP A 7 -7.45 -18.49 -1.11
C ASP A 7 -7.47 -17.48 -2.27
N ASP A 8 -7.94 -16.25 -2.05
CA ASP A 8 -7.97 -15.20 -3.06
C ASP A 8 -6.63 -14.42 -3.15
N ARG A 9 -5.69 -14.65 -2.22
CA ARG A 9 -4.43 -13.89 -2.13
C ARG A 9 -3.33 -14.40 -3.06
N PRO A 10 -3.07 -15.72 -3.19
CA PRO A 10 -1.94 -16.22 -3.98
C PRO A 10 -1.88 -15.69 -5.42
N PRO A 11 -2.99 -15.61 -6.18
CA PRO A 11 -2.93 -15.04 -7.53
C PRO A 11 -2.51 -13.57 -7.56
N ILE A 12 -2.91 -12.79 -6.55
CA ILE A 12 -2.51 -11.38 -6.41
C ILE A 12 -1.02 -11.32 -6.05
N ASP A 13 -0.59 -12.13 -5.08
CA ASP A 13 0.80 -12.16 -4.60
C ASP A 13 1.77 -12.57 -5.71
N GLU A 14 1.41 -13.54 -6.55
CA GLU A 14 2.19 -13.98 -7.72
C GLU A 14 2.39 -12.85 -8.73
N LEU A 15 1.35 -12.05 -9.00
CA LEU A 15 1.43 -10.90 -9.90
C LEU A 15 2.22 -9.74 -9.31
N LEU A 16 2.15 -9.56 -7.98
CA LEU A 16 2.87 -8.50 -7.27
C LEU A 16 4.35 -8.83 -7.05
N ALA A 17 4.72 -10.10 -6.92
CA ALA A 17 6.09 -10.53 -6.66
C ALA A 17 7.14 -9.90 -7.62
N PRO A 18 6.99 -9.93 -8.96
CA PRO A 18 7.96 -9.31 -9.87
C PRO A 18 8.00 -7.78 -9.72
N LEU A 19 6.85 -7.12 -9.48
CA LEU A 19 6.80 -5.68 -9.27
C LEU A 19 7.53 -5.28 -7.98
N ILE A 20 7.29 -6.01 -6.88
CA ILE A 20 7.98 -5.77 -5.61
C ILE A 20 9.48 -5.99 -5.76
N SER A 21 9.89 -7.05 -6.48
CA SER A 21 11.31 -7.32 -6.74
C SER A 21 11.97 -6.19 -7.54
N HIS A 22 11.27 -5.65 -8.55
CA HIS A 22 11.75 -4.52 -9.31
C HIS A 22 11.90 -3.27 -8.43
N LEU A 23 10.86 -2.91 -7.66
CA LEU A 23 10.88 -1.74 -6.78
C LEU A 23 12.00 -1.83 -5.73
N LYS A 24 12.22 -3.00 -5.13
CA LYS A 24 13.32 -3.23 -4.17
C LYS A 24 14.70 -3.09 -4.80
N GLY A 25 14.83 -3.32 -6.11
CA GLY A 25 16.09 -3.19 -6.85
C GLY A 25 16.44 -1.74 -7.23
N LEU A 26 15.52 -0.79 -7.07
CA LEU A 26 15.76 0.61 -7.38
C LEU A 26 16.53 1.32 -6.25
N PRO A 27 17.33 2.36 -6.57
CA PRO A 27 17.86 3.27 -5.57
C PRO A 27 16.75 3.86 -4.70
N THR A 28 16.99 4.03 -3.41
CA THR A 28 15.96 4.45 -2.42
C THR A 28 15.24 5.73 -2.85
N GLU A 29 15.98 6.70 -3.38
CA GLU A 29 15.44 7.98 -3.88
C GLU A 29 14.50 7.84 -5.09
N GLN A 30 14.49 6.68 -5.75
CA GLN A 30 13.62 6.37 -6.89
C GLN A 30 12.44 5.47 -6.51
N GLN A 31 12.49 4.79 -5.37
CA GLN A 31 11.47 3.81 -4.95
C GLN A 31 10.10 4.47 -4.79
N ASP A 32 10.05 5.63 -4.14
CA ASP A 32 8.80 6.35 -3.88
C ASP A 32 8.11 6.78 -5.18
N GLY A 33 8.89 7.33 -6.12
CA GLY A 33 8.39 7.73 -7.44
C GLY A 33 7.87 6.55 -8.26
N ALA A 34 8.61 5.43 -8.26
CA ALA A 34 8.22 4.22 -8.97
C ALA A 34 6.98 3.56 -8.36
N LEU A 35 6.88 3.50 -7.03
CA LEU A 35 5.69 3.01 -6.33
C LEU A 35 4.48 3.88 -6.64
N ASN A 36 4.62 5.21 -6.56
CA ASN A 36 3.54 6.13 -6.88
C ASN A 36 3.07 5.97 -8.33
N TYR A 37 4.00 5.81 -9.28
CA TYR A 37 3.66 5.52 -10.68
C TYR A 37 2.88 4.21 -10.82
N ALA A 38 3.34 3.12 -10.19
CA ALA A 38 2.69 1.82 -10.28
C ALA A 38 1.25 1.86 -9.73
N VAL A 39 1.05 2.44 -8.54
CA VAL A 39 -0.28 2.61 -7.95
C VAL A 39 -1.16 3.50 -8.84
N THR A 40 -0.63 4.62 -9.35
CA THR A 40 -1.37 5.51 -10.25
C THR A 40 -1.80 4.79 -11.53
N ARG A 41 -0.93 3.97 -12.13
CA ARG A 41 -1.29 3.15 -13.30
C ARG A 41 -2.41 2.17 -12.95
N ILE A 42 -2.32 1.43 -11.85
CA ILE A 42 -3.38 0.51 -11.40
C ILE A 42 -4.72 1.24 -11.27
N LEU A 43 -4.74 2.42 -10.65
CA LEU A 43 -5.96 3.20 -10.48
C LEU A 43 -6.53 3.65 -11.84
N LYS A 44 -5.69 4.09 -12.78
CA LYS A 44 -6.14 4.53 -14.10
C LYS A 44 -6.76 3.40 -14.93
N GLU A 45 -6.23 2.18 -14.83
CA GLU A 45 -6.76 1.03 -15.57
C GLU A 45 -8.01 0.42 -14.90
N LEU A 46 -8.18 0.62 -13.58
CA LEU A 46 -9.30 0.05 -12.82
C LEU A 46 -10.52 0.98 -12.71
N TYR A 47 -10.32 2.29 -12.72
CA TYR A 47 -11.37 3.29 -12.48
C TYR A 47 -11.62 4.18 -13.70
N GLU A 48 -12.70 3.92 -14.41
CA GLU A 48 -13.17 4.75 -15.52
C GLU A 48 -13.49 6.20 -15.08
N PRO A 49 -13.28 7.22 -15.93
CA PRO A 49 -13.53 8.63 -15.61
C PRO A 49 -14.97 8.93 -15.20
N LYS A 50 -15.22 8.93 -13.89
CA LYS A 50 -16.51 9.26 -13.28
C LYS A 50 -16.28 9.67 -11.84
N TYR A 51 -16.96 10.72 -11.38
CA TYR A 51 -16.84 11.18 -9.99
C TYR A 51 -17.06 10.05 -8.98
N PHE A 52 -18.06 9.20 -9.21
CA PHE A 52 -18.31 8.01 -8.39
C PHE A 52 -17.09 7.09 -8.28
N ASN A 53 -16.40 6.81 -9.39
CA ASN A 53 -15.23 5.94 -9.41
C ASN A 53 -14.03 6.59 -8.74
N TYR A 54 -13.81 7.89 -8.96
CA TYR A 54 -12.75 8.62 -8.28
C TYR A 54 -12.98 8.70 -6.77
N ASN A 55 -14.21 8.95 -6.32
CA ASN A 55 -14.53 8.93 -4.90
C ASN A 55 -14.27 7.55 -4.26
N ARG A 56 -14.58 6.46 -4.98
CA ARG A 56 -14.24 5.09 -4.54
C ARG A 56 -12.74 4.87 -4.45
N ALA A 57 -11.98 5.26 -5.48
CA ALA A 57 -10.52 5.14 -5.49
C ALA A 57 -9.89 5.90 -4.33
N MET A 58 -10.33 7.13 -4.08
CA MET A 58 -9.89 7.94 -2.94
C MET A 58 -10.18 7.26 -1.60
N GLY A 59 -11.38 6.69 -1.43
CA GLY A 59 -11.73 5.94 -0.23
C GLY A 59 -10.83 4.71 0.00
N VAL A 60 -10.46 3.99 -1.06
CA VAL A 60 -9.52 2.86 -0.97
C VAL A 60 -8.13 3.34 -0.55
N LEU A 61 -7.61 4.42 -1.14
CA LEU A 61 -6.31 4.98 -0.77
C LEU A 61 -6.26 5.44 0.69
N SER A 62 -7.29 6.14 1.16
CA SER A 62 -7.41 6.52 2.57
C SER A 62 -7.47 5.30 3.50
N SER A 63 -8.16 4.24 3.08
CA SER A 63 -8.23 2.99 3.86
C SER A 63 -6.87 2.29 3.92
N ILE A 64 -6.11 2.27 2.82
CA ILE A 64 -4.74 1.72 2.77
C ILE A 64 -3.83 2.47 3.73
N GLN A 65 -3.85 3.81 3.71
CA GLN A 65 -3.06 4.64 4.62
C GLN A 65 -3.39 4.35 6.09
N ALA A 66 -4.69 4.34 6.43
CA ALA A 66 -5.14 4.09 7.80
C ALA A 66 -4.80 2.67 8.28
N GLU A 67 -4.93 1.65 7.41
CA GLU A 67 -4.57 0.27 7.74
C GLU A 67 -3.05 0.13 7.95
N TRP A 68 -2.23 0.74 7.08
CA TRP A 68 -0.77 0.76 7.22
C TRP A 68 -0.34 1.43 8.52
N TYR A 69 -0.90 2.60 8.83
CA TYR A 69 -0.56 3.29 10.07
C TYR A 69 -0.93 2.43 11.30
N ARG A 70 -2.14 1.88 11.33
CA ARG A 70 -2.61 1.07 12.47
C ARG A 70 -1.82 -0.24 12.65
N ARG A 71 -1.44 -0.92 11.56
CA ARG A 71 -0.90 -2.30 11.63
C ARG A 71 0.61 -2.37 11.59
N ASP A 72 1.26 -1.38 10.99
CA ASP A 72 2.70 -1.40 10.78
C ASP A 72 3.38 -0.27 11.56
N VAL A 73 2.88 0.98 11.42
CA VAL A 73 3.48 2.15 12.07
C VAL A 73 3.22 2.15 13.58
N GLY A 74 1.98 1.99 14.03
CA GLY A 74 1.62 2.00 15.46
C GLY A 74 2.43 0.98 16.28
N PRO A 75 2.48 -0.31 15.90
CA PRO A 75 3.31 -1.29 16.60
C PRO A 75 4.82 -1.01 16.52
N TYR A 76 5.28 -0.25 15.52
CA TYR A 76 6.65 0.23 15.49
C TYR A 76 6.88 1.39 16.48
N GLU A 77 5.94 2.34 16.56
CA GLU A 77 5.97 3.44 17.53
C GLU A 77 5.91 2.91 18.97
N ASP A 78 5.03 1.96 19.28
CA ASP A 78 4.94 1.30 20.60
C ASP A 78 6.30 0.71 21.03
N ARG A 79 7.02 0.08 20.09
CA ARG A 79 8.38 -0.43 20.33
C ARG A 79 9.36 0.71 20.57
N LYS A 80 9.28 1.80 19.80
CA LYS A 80 10.16 2.95 19.96
C LYS A 80 9.91 3.74 21.25
N ILE A 81 8.67 3.76 21.74
CA ILE A 81 8.33 4.32 23.06
C ILE A 81 8.98 3.49 24.18
N ALA A 82 8.92 2.16 24.10
CA ALA A 82 9.58 1.29 25.07
C ALA A 82 11.10 1.42 25.06
N GLU A 83 11.70 1.66 23.88
CA GLU A 83 13.16 1.81 23.71
C GLU A 83 13.69 3.20 24.12
N ASN A 84 12.99 4.28 23.74
CA ASN A 84 13.51 5.64 23.82
C ASN A 84 12.75 6.54 24.80
N GLY A 85 11.65 6.06 25.39
CA GLY A 85 10.68 6.87 26.11
C GLY A 85 9.62 7.44 25.18
N ASP A 86 8.49 7.84 25.78
CA ASP A 86 7.46 8.63 25.12
C ASP A 86 7.82 10.13 25.17
N VAL A 87 7.12 10.96 24.40
CA VAL A 87 7.29 12.43 24.37
C VAL A 87 7.11 13.07 25.74
#